data_AF-A0A7S0WDB5-F1
#
_entry.id   AF-A0A7S0WDB5-F1
#
_cell.length_a   1.000
_cell.length_b   1.000
_cell.length_c   1.000
_cell.angle_alpha   90.00
_cell.angle_beta   90.00
_cell.angle_gamma   90.00
#
_symmetry.space_group_name_H-M   'P 1'
#
loop_
_entity.id
_entity.type
_entity.pdbx_description
1 polymer ?
#
loop_
_entity_poly.entity_id
_entity_poly.type
_entity_poly.pdbx_seq_one_letter_code
_entity_poly.pdbx_strand_id
1 'polypeptide(L)'
;VDAYLAHSKALALDILRQLMDGPRAATWLEYFQVQLSQPLSLALMRNALLQVPRGAEAEASVGILVSIARMAYGSLATRARGAYKQQVAALYPIMALHPLQSDDASTAMRVAALRLVRRLASDSQALVDIFVNYDCDLHAANLYERTAMALAGAARVSDVLERDAVLTCLFSILRSLQSWHARGNDDGSADASSSESVDAANDGFDGELMPAVSRKVLQTLKSGGTAASPIGSVAAAAAAATVTITDDDSSAGAPESPSCDVKDDDEDAPIDATRTTTTTTTSKSLESESVRFQKAKQRKVSIEKAVEAFNAQPTFENLRRATGDAATTANAAENADHMAELLRKPNSRLTQGAIGEFLGAHDADALAVMRAYAHTFDFTSIPIDDALR
;
A
#
# COMPACT_ATOMS: atom_id res chain seq x y z
N VAL A 1 10.90 33.72 -14.04
CA VAL A 1 11.69 32.73 -13.25
C VAL A 1 10.79 31.56 -12.84
N ASP A 2 9.60 31.82 -12.30
CA ASP A 2 8.68 30.77 -11.84
C ASP A 2 8.17 29.82 -12.94
N ALA A 3 7.86 30.34 -14.13
CA ALA A 3 7.50 29.49 -15.27
C ALA A 3 8.63 28.53 -15.63
N TYR A 4 9.86 29.01 -15.79
CA TYR A 4 11.02 28.17 -16.10
C TYR A 4 11.27 27.08 -15.04
N LEU A 5 11.09 27.43 -13.77
CA LEU A 5 11.18 26.47 -12.66
C LEU A 5 10.11 25.37 -12.78
N ALA A 6 8.86 25.72 -13.05
CA ALA A 6 7.79 24.74 -13.25
C ALA A 6 8.06 23.80 -14.44
N HIS A 7 8.61 24.32 -15.54
CA HIS A 7 9.00 23.50 -16.70
C HIS A 7 10.14 22.54 -16.37
N SER A 8 11.17 23.02 -15.67
CA SER A 8 12.30 22.17 -15.26
C SER A 8 11.84 21.01 -14.36
N LYS A 9 10.89 21.27 -13.45
CA LYS A 9 10.26 20.25 -12.60
C LYS A 9 9.43 19.26 -13.42
N ALA A 10 8.62 19.74 -14.36
CA ALA A 10 7.82 18.90 -15.22
C ALA A 10 8.69 17.97 -16.08
N LEU A 11 9.77 18.51 -16.65
CA LEU A 11 10.73 17.73 -17.43
C LEU A 11 11.44 16.69 -16.55
N ALA A 12 11.91 17.05 -15.37
CA ALA A 12 12.58 16.11 -14.46
C ALA A 12 11.65 14.96 -14.04
N LEU A 13 10.39 15.27 -13.70
CA LEU A 13 9.39 14.27 -13.37
C LEU A 13 9.02 13.38 -14.56
N ASP A 14 8.92 13.96 -15.75
CA ASP A 14 8.58 13.18 -16.94
C ASP A 14 9.73 12.24 -17.33
N ILE A 15 10.99 12.68 -17.21
CA ILE A 15 12.16 11.80 -17.38
C ILE A 15 12.13 10.66 -16.35
N LEU A 16 11.84 10.98 -15.08
CA LEU A 16 11.70 9.96 -14.02
C LEU A 16 10.60 8.95 -14.38
N ARG A 17 9.42 9.43 -14.78
CA ARG A 17 8.30 8.58 -15.23
C ARG A 17 8.73 7.68 -16.39
N GLN A 18 9.39 8.23 -17.41
CA GLN A 18 9.86 7.47 -18.57
C GLN A 18 10.88 6.39 -18.18
N LEU A 19 11.80 6.69 -17.26
CA LEU A 19 12.75 5.70 -16.73
C LEU A 19 12.04 4.56 -15.98
N MET A 20 11.01 4.88 -15.21
CA MET A 20 10.20 3.90 -14.47
C MET A 20 9.25 3.10 -15.37
N ASP A 21 8.82 3.66 -16.50
CA ASP A 21 8.05 2.97 -17.54
C ASP A 21 8.93 2.11 -18.46
N GLY A 22 10.24 2.38 -18.47
CA GLY A 22 11.21 1.75 -19.35
C GLY A 22 11.42 0.26 -19.12
N PRO A 23 12.09 -0.41 -20.08
CA PRO A 23 12.46 -1.81 -19.94
C PRO A 23 13.42 -1.98 -18.76
N ARG A 24 13.29 -3.11 -18.04
CA ARG A 24 14.11 -3.44 -16.85
C ARG A 24 13.95 -2.48 -15.66
N ALA A 25 12.91 -1.66 -15.65
CA ALA A 25 12.60 -0.78 -14.51
C ALA A 25 12.59 -1.51 -13.17
N ALA A 26 11.93 -2.67 -13.12
CA ALA A 26 11.87 -3.52 -11.92
C ALA A 26 13.27 -3.87 -11.39
N THR A 27 14.19 -4.28 -12.27
CA THR A 27 15.51 -4.76 -11.89
C THR A 27 16.39 -3.67 -11.27
N TRP A 28 16.44 -2.47 -11.88
CA TRP A 28 17.28 -1.41 -11.33
C TRP A 28 16.63 -0.74 -10.10
N LEU A 29 15.30 -0.67 -10.05
CA LEU A 29 14.58 -0.21 -8.86
C LEU A 29 14.87 -1.12 -7.67
N GLU A 30 14.85 -2.44 -7.87
CA GLU A 30 15.21 -3.41 -6.83
C GLU A 30 16.69 -3.30 -6.43
N TYR A 31 17.60 -3.21 -7.41
CA TYR A 31 19.03 -3.12 -7.14
C TYR A 31 19.42 -1.87 -6.33
N PHE A 32 18.80 -0.72 -6.62
CA PHE A 32 19.06 0.55 -5.95
C PHE A 32 18.00 0.90 -4.88
N GLN A 33 17.29 -0.09 -4.36
CA GLN A 33 16.14 0.12 -3.47
C GLN A 33 16.52 0.96 -2.25
N VAL A 34 17.63 0.65 -1.59
CA VAL A 34 18.10 1.36 -0.38
C VAL A 34 18.37 2.84 -0.68
N GLN A 35 19.06 3.15 -1.77
CA GLN A 35 19.46 4.52 -2.11
C GLN A 35 18.29 5.33 -2.69
N LEU A 36 17.33 4.68 -3.33
CA LEU A 36 16.25 5.37 -4.04
C LEU A 36 14.96 5.48 -3.23
N SER A 37 14.75 4.64 -2.22
CA SER A 37 13.53 4.62 -1.40
C SER A 37 13.12 6.00 -0.89
N GLN A 38 14.05 6.72 -0.26
CA GLN A 38 13.80 8.04 0.31
C GLN A 38 13.68 9.14 -0.77
N PRO A 39 14.64 9.34 -1.70
CA PRO A 39 14.53 10.43 -2.67
C PRO A 39 13.36 10.25 -3.63
N LEU A 40 13.04 9.01 -4.02
CA LEU A 40 11.90 8.72 -4.90
C LEU A 40 10.58 9.00 -4.19
N SER A 41 10.40 8.50 -2.97
CA SER A 41 9.17 8.73 -2.20
C SER A 41 8.95 10.23 -1.94
N LEU A 42 10.00 10.96 -1.59
CA LEU A 42 9.94 12.40 -1.36
C LEU A 42 9.59 13.17 -2.65
N ALA A 43 10.20 12.82 -3.78
CA ALA A 43 9.91 13.44 -5.07
C ALA A 43 8.45 13.20 -5.49
N LEU A 44 7.95 11.97 -5.38
CA LEU A 44 6.58 11.65 -5.73
C LEU A 44 5.59 12.34 -4.79
N MET A 45 5.80 12.24 -3.47
CA MET A 45 4.91 12.82 -2.45
C MET A 45 4.78 14.34 -2.60
N ARG A 46 5.91 15.06 -2.68
CA ARG A 46 5.90 16.53 -2.79
C ARG A 46 5.17 17.04 -4.02
N ASN A 47 5.28 16.33 -5.14
CA ASN A 47 4.61 16.72 -6.38
C ASN A 47 3.13 16.30 -6.41
N ALA A 48 2.77 15.21 -5.73
CA ALA A 48 1.38 14.76 -5.61
C ALA A 48 0.53 15.67 -4.70
N LEU A 49 1.16 16.35 -3.74
CA LEU A 49 0.56 17.27 -2.77
C LEU A 49 0.56 18.74 -3.20
N LEU A 50 1.02 19.06 -4.41
CA LEU A 50 0.94 20.43 -4.92
C LEU A 50 -0.52 20.88 -4.98
N GLN A 51 -0.82 21.98 -4.30
CA GLN A 51 -2.13 22.62 -4.34
C GLN A 51 -2.35 23.15 -5.75
N VAL A 52 -3.38 22.66 -6.43
CA VAL A 52 -3.75 23.11 -7.78
C VAL A 52 -4.61 24.37 -7.62
N PRO A 53 -4.11 25.57 -7.99
CA PRO A 53 -4.91 26.79 -7.89
C PRO A 53 -6.12 26.70 -8.84
N ARG A 54 -7.27 27.23 -8.43
CA ARG A 54 -8.47 27.29 -9.28
C ARG A 54 -8.30 28.43 -10.29
N GLY A 55 -8.07 28.12 -11.56
CA GLY A 55 -7.81 29.11 -12.62
C GLY A 55 -7.04 28.54 -13.82
N ALA A 56 -7.48 28.86 -15.05
CA ALA A 56 -7.17 28.09 -16.27
C ALA A 56 -5.68 27.79 -16.55
N GLU A 57 -4.77 28.75 -16.40
CA GLU A 57 -3.35 28.55 -16.79
C GLU A 57 -2.51 27.88 -15.69
N ALA A 58 -2.69 28.31 -14.43
CA ALA A 58 -1.97 27.73 -13.29
C ALA A 58 -2.48 26.31 -12.98
N GLU A 59 -3.78 26.08 -13.10
CA GLU A 59 -4.42 24.77 -12.94
C GLU A 59 -3.88 23.73 -13.91
N ALA A 60 -3.72 24.11 -15.19
CA ALA A 60 -3.16 23.21 -16.20
C ALA A 60 -1.71 22.83 -15.88
N SER A 61 -0.87 23.81 -15.54
CA SER A 61 0.57 23.57 -15.28
C SER A 61 0.83 22.70 -14.04
N VAL A 62 0.13 22.96 -12.94
CA VAL A 62 0.29 22.19 -11.69
C VAL A 62 -0.44 20.85 -11.79
N GLY A 63 -1.59 20.80 -12.47
CA GLY A 63 -2.31 19.56 -12.76
C GLY A 63 -1.47 18.56 -13.56
N ILE A 64 -0.65 19.03 -14.51
CA ILE A 64 0.31 18.17 -15.23
C ILE A 64 1.33 17.54 -14.27
N LEU A 65 1.93 18.31 -13.37
CA LEU A 65 2.91 17.79 -12.39
C LEU A 65 2.31 16.73 -11.48
N VAL A 66 1.12 17.02 -10.95
CA VAL A 66 0.29 16.14 -10.09
C VAL A 66 -0.05 14.84 -10.81
N SER A 67 -0.33 14.91 -12.12
CA SER A 67 -0.62 13.75 -12.97
C SER A 67 0.63 12.90 -13.24
N ILE A 68 1.76 13.53 -13.63
CA ILE A 68 3.02 12.81 -13.89
C ILE A 68 3.52 12.09 -12.64
N ALA A 69 3.44 12.73 -11.47
CA ALA A 69 3.81 12.09 -10.20
C ALA A 69 2.97 10.83 -9.93
N ARG A 70 1.66 10.87 -10.17
CA ARG A 70 0.77 9.70 -10.01
C ARG A 70 1.04 8.62 -11.05
N MET A 71 1.38 8.99 -12.29
CA MET A 71 1.78 8.03 -13.32
C MET A 71 3.07 7.30 -12.93
N ALA A 72 4.11 8.04 -12.50
CA ALA A 72 5.36 7.46 -12.03
C ALA A 72 5.15 6.55 -10.81
N TYR A 73 4.32 6.96 -9.85
CA TYR A 73 3.91 6.10 -8.73
C TYR A 73 3.18 4.83 -9.20
N GLY A 74 2.29 4.94 -10.18
CA GLY A 74 1.64 3.79 -10.80
C GLY A 74 2.67 2.77 -11.31
N SER A 75 3.72 3.23 -11.98
CA SER A 75 4.79 2.36 -12.50
C SER A 75 5.59 1.71 -11.38
N LEU A 76 5.83 2.40 -10.27
CA LEU A 76 6.41 1.81 -9.06
C LEU A 76 5.53 0.67 -8.53
N ALA A 77 4.23 0.95 -8.38
CA ALA A 77 3.25 0.04 -7.81
C ALA A 77 2.92 -1.16 -8.71
N THR A 78 3.11 -1.06 -10.03
CA THR A 78 2.93 -2.22 -10.92
C THR A 78 4.22 -3.00 -11.12
N ARG A 79 5.40 -2.36 -11.18
CA ARG A 79 6.65 -3.02 -11.59
C ARG A 79 7.60 -3.39 -10.45
N ALA A 80 7.59 -2.69 -9.32
CA ALA A 80 8.55 -2.87 -8.23
C ALA A 80 7.87 -3.03 -6.85
N ARG A 81 6.62 -3.48 -6.83
CA ARG A 81 5.79 -3.62 -5.63
C ARG A 81 6.35 -4.55 -4.54
N GLY A 82 7.15 -5.54 -4.91
CA GLY A 82 7.86 -6.39 -3.94
C GLY A 82 8.93 -5.62 -3.17
N ALA A 83 9.85 -4.97 -3.89
CA ALA A 83 10.96 -4.21 -3.32
C ALA A 83 10.52 -2.91 -2.60
N TYR A 84 9.39 -2.32 -3.03
CA TYR A 84 8.87 -1.05 -2.52
C TYR A 84 7.55 -1.20 -1.73
N LYS A 85 7.31 -2.35 -1.10
CA LYS A 85 6.04 -2.64 -0.39
C LYS A 85 5.67 -1.54 0.63
N GLN A 86 6.63 -1.08 1.44
CA GLN A 86 6.37 -0.05 2.46
C GLN A 86 6.09 1.33 1.84
N GLN A 87 6.84 1.70 0.80
CA GLN A 87 6.69 2.99 0.11
C GLN A 87 5.38 3.04 -0.68
N VAL A 88 4.99 1.94 -1.32
CA VAL A 88 3.68 1.78 -1.95
C VAL A 88 2.58 1.95 -0.90
N ALA A 89 2.66 1.25 0.24
CA ALA A 89 1.68 1.41 1.32
C ALA A 89 1.55 2.85 1.82
N ALA A 90 2.68 3.51 2.08
CA ALA A 90 2.70 4.87 2.65
C ALA A 90 2.19 5.93 1.67
N LEU A 91 2.50 5.79 0.37
CA LEU A 91 2.11 6.76 -0.65
C LEU A 91 0.70 6.53 -1.21
N TYR A 92 0.18 5.30 -1.16
CA TYR A 92 -1.12 4.97 -1.74
C TYR A 92 -2.27 5.90 -1.29
N PRO A 93 -2.42 6.22 0.02
CA PRO A 93 -3.47 7.14 0.45
C PRO A 93 -3.33 8.54 -0.15
N ILE A 94 -2.11 9.05 -0.32
CA ILE A 94 -1.84 10.37 -0.88
C ILE A 94 -2.10 10.39 -2.39
N MET A 95 -1.70 9.32 -3.07
CA MET A 95 -1.72 9.21 -4.53
C MET A 95 -3.13 8.93 -5.08
N ALA A 96 -3.82 7.97 -4.47
CA ALA A 96 -5.08 7.43 -4.98
C ALA A 96 -6.30 7.84 -4.14
N LEU A 97 -6.23 7.77 -2.81
CA LEU A 97 -7.42 7.87 -1.96
C LEU A 97 -7.81 9.31 -1.60
N HIS A 98 -6.85 10.11 -1.14
CA HIS A 98 -7.09 11.47 -0.63
C HIS A 98 -7.80 12.36 -1.66
N PRO A 99 -7.39 12.39 -2.95
CA PRO A 99 -8.12 13.19 -3.95
C PRO A 99 -9.59 12.76 -4.14
N LEU A 100 -9.90 11.48 -3.95
CA LEU A 100 -11.27 10.96 -4.11
C LEU A 100 -12.14 11.21 -2.87
N GLN A 101 -11.52 11.21 -1.69
CA GLN A 101 -12.17 11.34 -0.38
C GLN A 101 -12.31 12.79 0.09
N SER A 102 -11.46 13.69 -0.38
CA SER A 102 -11.47 15.11 0.00
C SER A 102 -12.42 15.91 -0.88
N ASP A 103 -13.27 16.73 -0.24
CA ASP A 103 -14.17 17.68 -0.93
C ASP A 103 -13.41 18.87 -1.53
N ASP A 104 -12.21 19.18 -1.04
CA ASP A 104 -11.39 20.29 -1.49
C ASP A 104 -10.54 19.99 -2.74
N ALA A 105 -10.49 18.71 -3.15
CA ALA A 105 -9.66 18.27 -4.27
C ALA A 105 -10.12 18.88 -5.60
N SER A 106 -9.18 19.43 -6.37
CA SER A 106 -9.50 19.95 -7.72
C SER A 106 -9.88 18.83 -8.67
N THR A 107 -10.67 19.14 -9.71
CA THR A 107 -11.06 18.18 -10.75
C THR A 107 -9.83 17.52 -11.38
N ALA A 108 -8.75 18.28 -11.63
CA ALA A 108 -7.50 17.74 -12.14
C ALA A 108 -6.89 16.67 -11.21
N MET A 109 -6.89 16.88 -9.89
CA MET A 109 -6.40 15.91 -8.91
C MET A 109 -7.28 14.66 -8.87
N ARG A 110 -8.61 14.83 -8.88
CA ARG A 110 -9.59 13.73 -8.88
C ARG A 110 -9.43 12.85 -10.10
N VAL A 111 -9.41 13.46 -11.28
CA VAL A 111 -9.24 12.75 -12.55
C VAL A 111 -7.87 12.04 -12.61
N ALA A 112 -6.79 12.66 -12.15
CA ALA A 112 -5.48 12.02 -12.09
C ALA A 112 -5.46 10.81 -11.14
N ALA A 113 -6.17 10.88 -10.01
CA ALA A 113 -6.33 9.76 -9.08
C ALA A 113 -7.14 8.61 -9.70
N LEU A 114 -8.26 8.92 -10.38
CA LEU A 114 -9.06 7.91 -11.08
C LEU A 114 -8.25 7.21 -12.17
N ARG A 115 -7.41 7.93 -12.93
CA ARG A 115 -6.49 7.30 -13.90
C ARG A 115 -5.52 6.32 -13.27
N LEU A 116 -4.92 6.70 -12.13
CA LEU A 116 -4.03 5.82 -11.38
C LEU A 116 -4.78 4.57 -10.91
N VAL A 117 -5.96 4.74 -10.31
CA VAL A 117 -6.77 3.61 -9.82
C VAL A 117 -7.14 2.69 -10.97
N ARG A 118 -7.59 3.23 -12.11
CA ARG A 118 -7.89 2.44 -13.31
C ARG A 118 -6.66 1.66 -13.78
N ARG A 119 -5.49 2.31 -13.88
CA ARG A 119 -4.24 1.63 -14.29
C ARG A 119 -3.87 0.47 -13.37
N LEU A 120 -3.98 0.65 -12.06
CA LEU A 120 -3.74 -0.42 -11.09
C LEU A 120 -4.80 -1.52 -11.20
N ALA A 121 -6.06 -1.14 -11.42
CA ALA A 121 -7.16 -2.06 -11.55
C ALA A 121 -7.16 -2.83 -12.87
N SER A 122 -6.49 -2.35 -13.92
CA SER A 122 -6.34 -3.06 -15.20
C SER A 122 -5.27 -4.16 -15.16
N ASP A 123 -4.38 -4.16 -14.16
CA ASP A 123 -3.42 -5.24 -13.92
C ASP A 123 -3.96 -6.17 -12.83
N SER A 124 -4.42 -7.36 -13.24
CA SER A 124 -5.02 -8.34 -12.34
C SER A 124 -4.07 -8.81 -11.25
N GLN A 125 -2.76 -8.91 -11.54
CA GLN A 125 -1.78 -9.28 -10.52
C GLN A 125 -1.50 -8.11 -9.56
N ALA A 126 -1.42 -6.86 -10.05
CA ALA A 126 -1.28 -5.71 -9.16
C ALA A 126 -2.45 -5.59 -8.17
N LEU A 127 -3.68 -5.82 -8.65
CA LEU A 127 -4.88 -5.77 -7.82
C LEU A 127 -4.86 -6.84 -6.72
N VAL A 128 -4.51 -8.08 -7.05
CA VAL A 128 -4.37 -9.18 -6.09
C VAL A 128 -3.24 -8.91 -5.12
N ASP A 129 -2.10 -8.41 -5.59
CA ASP A 129 -0.97 -8.08 -4.73
C ASP A 129 -1.32 -6.95 -3.76
N ILE A 130 -2.15 -5.97 -4.14
CA ILE A 130 -2.67 -4.95 -3.20
C ILE A 130 -3.52 -5.60 -2.11
N PHE A 131 -4.41 -6.53 -2.48
CA PHE A 131 -5.25 -7.23 -1.51
C PHE A 131 -4.41 -8.09 -0.55
N VAL A 132 -3.54 -8.95 -1.08
CA VAL A 132 -2.72 -9.87 -0.28
C VAL A 132 -1.73 -9.12 0.61
N ASN A 133 -1.04 -8.11 0.07
CA ASN A 133 0.01 -7.43 0.81
C ASN A 133 -0.50 -6.44 1.87
N TYR A 134 -1.71 -5.93 1.72
CA TYR A 134 -2.21 -4.83 2.57
C TYR A 134 -3.53 -5.16 3.27
N ASP A 135 -4.48 -5.82 2.62
CA ASP A 135 -5.76 -6.19 3.23
C ASP A 135 -5.69 -7.49 4.03
N CYS A 136 -4.84 -8.44 3.62
CA CYS A 136 -4.61 -9.69 4.35
C CYS A 136 -3.47 -9.62 5.39
N ASP A 137 -2.74 -8.50 5.44
CA ASP A 137 -1.68 -8.25 6.42
C ASP A 137 -2.27 -7.54 7.66
N LEU A 138 -2.00 -8.07 8.85
CA LEU A 138 -2.54 -7.58 10.12
C LEU A 138 -2.09 -6.14 10.43
N HIS A 139 -0.87 -5.77 10.02
CA HIS A 139 -0.25 -4.50 10.40
C HIS A 139 -0.39 -3.42 9.31
N ALA A 140 -0.85 -3.79 8.11
CA ALA A 140 -1.04 -2.86 7.01
C ALA A 140 -2.45 -2.25 6.98
N ALA A 141 -2.61 -1.15 6.24
CA ALA A 141 -3.92 -0.54 5.97
C ALA A 141 -4.70 -1.35 4.90
N ASN A 142 -6.03 -1.40 5.00
CA ASN A 142 -6.88 -2.05 3.99
C ASN A 142 -6.98 -1.19 2.71
N LEU A 143 -5.94 -1.20 1.87
CA LEU A 143 -5.88 -0.35 0.68
C LEU A 143 -6.92 -0.74 -0.38
N TYR A 144 -7.14 -2.03 -0.62
CA TYR A 144 -8.10 -2.50 -1.62
C TYR A 144 -9.53 -2.09 -1.22
N GLU A 145 -9.92 -2.40 0.02
CA GLU A 145 -11.22 -2.05 0.57
C GLU A 145 -11.46 -0.54 0.56
N ARG A 146 -10.47 0.26 1.01
CA ARG A 146 -10.56 1.72 0.99
C ARG A 146 -10.71 2.29 -0.43
N THR A 147 -10.08 1.68 -1.43
CA THR A 147 -10.25 2.08 -2.83
C THR A 147 -11.67 1.80 -3.32
N ALA A 148 -12.21 0.61 -3.05
CA ALA A 148 -13.58 0.27 -3.39
C ALA A 148 -14.59 1.23 -2.73
N MET A 149 -14.40 1.52 -1.44
CA MET A 149 -15.23 2.49 -0.70
C MET A 149 -15.09 3.91 -1.25
N ALA A 150 -13.87 4.36 -1.59
CA ALA A 150 -13.65 5.69 -2.16
C ALA A 150 -14.32 5.84 -3.53
N LEU A 151 -14.24 4.83 -4.40
CA LEU A 151 -14.95 4.81 -5.68
C LEU A 151 -16.47 4.81 -5.49
N ALA A 152 -16.99 4.00 -4.55
CA ALA A 152 -18.42 3.97 -4.26
C ALA A 152 -18.94 5.32 -3.71
N GLY A 153 -18.12 6.03 -2.90
CA GLY A 153 -18.40 7.39 -2.46
C GLY A 153 -18.36 8.39 -3.62
N ALA A 154 -17.32 8.35 -4.45
CA ALA A 154 -17.15 9.22 -5.61
C ALA A 154 -18.22 9.00 -6.70
N ALA A 155 -18.83 7.82 -6.79
CA ALA A 155 -19.94 7.54 -7.72
C ALA A 155 -21.19 8.38 -7.43
N ARG A 156 -21.30 8.96 -6.21
CA ARG A 156 -22.43 9.84 -5.82
C ARG A 156 -22.29 11.27 -6.33
N VAL A 157 -21.16 11.63 -6.96
CA VAL A 157 -20.89 12.98 -7.48
C VAL A 157 -21.87 13.33 -8.61
N SER A 158 -22.25 14.61 -8.73
CA SER A 158 -23.25 15.08 -9.72
C SER A 158 -22.69 15.25 -11.14
N ASP A 159 -21.38 15.31 -11.32
CA ASP A 159 -20.74 15.44 -12.63
C ASP A 159 -20.80 14.11 -13.41
N VAL A 160 -21.24 14.19 -14.67
CA VAL A 160 -21.41 13.03 -15.56
C VAL A 160 -20.07 12.45 -15.96
N LEU A 161 -19.08 13.30 -16.27
CA LEU A 161 -17.77 12.85 -16.72
C LEU A 161 -16.99 12.16 -15.60
N GLU A 162 -17.07 12.70 -14.38
CA GLU A 162 -16.45 12.07 -13.23
C GLU A 162 -17.12 10.74 -12.87
N ARG A 163 -18.46 10.66 -12.92
CA ARG A 163 -19.18 9.40 -12.70
C ARG A 163 -18.76 8.33 -13.70
N ASP A 164 -18.65 8.66 -14.98
CA ASP A 164 -18.23 7.72 -16.02
C ASP A 164 -16.81 7.17 -15.76
N ALA A 165 -15.88 8.05 -15.36
CA ALA A 165 -14.53 7.65 -14.98
C ALA A 165 -14.51 6.73 -13.74
N VAL A 166 -15.36 7.00 -12.74
CA VAL A 166 -15.50 6.14 -11.54
C VAL A 166 -16.06 4.77 -11.92
N LEU A 167 -17.11 4.72 -12.75
CA LEU A 167 -17.70 3.46 -13.21
C LEU A 167 -16.69 2.65 -14.02
N THR A 168 -15.88 3.29 -14.85
CA THR A 168 -14.80 2.64 -15.59
C THR A 168 -13.76 2.01 -14.66
N CYS A 169 -13.42 2.67 -13.54
CA CYS A 169 -12.54 2.09 -12.53
C CYS A 169 -13.16 0.84 -11.88
N LEU A 170 -14.44 0.91 -11.49
CA LEU A 170 -15.16 -0.21 -10.89
C LEU A 170 -15.26 -1.40 -11.86
N PHE A 171 -15.55 -1.13 -13.14
CA PHE A 171 -15.57 -2.16 -14.17
C PHE A 171 -14.20 -2.78 -14.40
N SER A 172 -13.12 -1.98 -14.35
CA SER A 172 -11.74 -2.49 -14.45
C SER A 172 -11.40 -3.45 -13.31
N ILE A 173 -11.82 -3.14 -12.08
CA ILE A 173 -11.67 -4.04 -10.92
C ILE A 173 -12.37 -5.37 -11.20
N LEU A 174 -13.64 -5.34 -11.64
CA LEU A 174 -14.41 -6.56 -11.94
C LEU A 174 -13.79 -7.39 -13.07
N ARG A 175 -13.35 -6.75 -14.16
CA ARG A 175 -12.68 -7.44 -15.28
C ARG A 175 -11.38 -8.10 -14.84
N SER A 176 -10.59 -7.43 -14.01
CA SER A 176 -9.33 -7.98 -13.51
C SER A 176 -9.54 -9.17 -12.60
N LEU A 177 -10.57 -9.14 -11.74
CA LEU A 177 -10.96 -10.30 -10.94
C LEU A 177 -11.40 -11.47 -11.82
N GLN A 178 -12.19 -11.20 -12.86
CA GLN A 178 -12.62 -12.23 -13.82
C GLN A 178 -11.43 -12.83 -14.57
N SER A 179 -10.50 -11.99 -15.04
CA SER A 179 -9.28 -12.42 -15.73
C SER A 179 -8.39 -13.27 -14.82
N TRP A 180 -8.24 -12.87 -13.56
CA TRP A 180 -7.46 -13.65 -12.59
C TRP A 180 -8.13 -14.99 -12.27
N HIS A 181 -9.45 -15.01 -12.08
CA HIS A 181 -10.21 -16.24 -11.86
C HIS A 181 -10.09 -17.22 -13.04
N ALA A 182 -10.18 -16.73 -14.28
CA ALA A 182 -10.01 -17.56 -15.47
C ALA A 182 -8.64 -18.24 -15.51
N ARG A 183 -7.55 -17.55 -15.11
CA ARG A 183 -6.20 -18.13 -15.04
C ARG A 183 -6.11 -19.30 -14.07
N GLY A 184 -6.77 -19.18 -12.91
CA GLY A 184 -6.79 -20.25 -11.91
C GLY A 184 -7.63 -21.48 -12.34
N ASN A 185 -8.51 -21.33 -13.33
CA ASN A 185 -9.37 -22.39 -13.83
C ASN A 185 -8.74 -23.16 -15.01
N ASP A 186 -7.78 -22.55 -15.71
CA ASP A 186 -7.07 -23.13 -16.87
C ASP A 186 -5.94 -24.09 -16.47
N ASP A 187 -5.49 -24.07 -15.20
CA ASP A 187 -4.53 -25.05 -14.63
C ASP A 187 -5.10 -26.49 -14.54
N GLY A 188 -6.33 -26.72 -15.02
CA GLY A 188 -6.98 -28.05 -15.12
C GLY A 188 -7.43 -28.47 -16.53
N SER A 189 -7.25 -27.65 -17.57
CA SER A 189 -7.66 -28.01 -18.93
C SER A 189 -6.84 -27.23 -19.96
N ALA A 190 -5.77 -27.84 -20.45
CA ALA A 190 -5.07 -27.34 -21.62
C ALA A 190 -5.95 -27.50 -22.87
N ASP A 191 -6.77 -26.49 -23.18
CA ASP A 191 -7.27 -26.27 -24.52
C ASP A 191 -7.10 -24.79 -24.88
N ALA A 192 -6.01 -24.52 -25.58
CA ALA A 192 -5.65 -23.22 -26.08
C ALA A 192 -6.62 -22.78 -27.18
N SER A 193 -7.54 -21.88 -26.84
CA SER A 193 -8.15 -20.98 -27.82
C SER A 193 -7.68 -19.55 -27.55
N SER A 194 -7.04 -18.97 -28.56
CA SER A 194 -6.48 -17.62 -28.62
C SER A 194 -7.29 -16.57 -27.84
N SER A 195 -6.77 -16.13 -26.70
CA SER A 195 -7.23 -14.88 -26.11
C SER A 195 -6.61 -13.73 -26.88
N GLU A 196 -7.45 -12.97 -27.57
CA GLU A 196 -7.08 -11.65 -28.05
C GLU A 196 -6.62 -10.83 -26.84
N SER A 197 -5.35 -10.44 -26.83
CA SER A 197 -4.88 -9.37 -25.97
C SER A 197 -5.58 -8.09 -26.41
N VAL A 198 -6.74 -7.82 -25.83
CA VAL A 198 -7.37 -6.50 -25.92
C VAL A 198 -6.39 -5.55 -25.23
N ASP A 199 -5.63 -4.81 -26.03
CA ASP A 199 -4.80 -3.70 -25.59
C ASP A 199 -5.71 -2.70 -24.85
N ALA A 200 -5.80 -2.82 -23.53
CA ALA A 200 -6.53 -1.92 -22.64
C ALA A 200 -5.93 -0.48 -22.61
N ALA A 201 -5.02 -0.18 -23.53
CA ALA A 201 -4.34 1.10 -23.69
C ALA A 201 -5.11 2.07 -24.62
N ASN A 202 -6.22 1.67 -25.24
CA ASN A 202 -6.91 2.52 -26.23
C ASN A 202 -8.44 2.59 -26.08
N ASP A 203 -8.95 2.51 -24.86
CA ASP A 203 -10.38 2.75 -24.56
C ASP A 203 -10.67 4.26 -24.46
N GLY A 204 -10.40 5.05 -25.53
CA GLY A 204 -10.91 6.42 -25.80
C GLY A 204 -10.64 7.56 -24.79
N PHE A 205 -10.75 7.30 -23.50
CA PHE A 205 -10.53 8.21 -22.36
C PHE A 205 -9.06 8.64 -22.22
N ASP A 206 -8.15 7.81 -22.74
CA ASP A 206 -6.70 7.97 -22.66
C ASP A 206 -6.21 9.01 -23.67
N GLY A 207 -6.85 9.08 -24.85
CA GLY A 207 -6.43 9.96 -25.95
C GLY A 207 -6.71 11.44 -25.69
N GLU A 208 -7.77 11.78 -24.95
CA GLU A 208 -8.23 13.16 -24.75
C GLU A 208 -7.63 13.84 -23.51
N LEU A 209 -7.06 13.06 -22.58
CA LEU A 209 -6.54 13.56 -21.31
C LEU A 209 -5.18 12.99 -20.88
N MET A 210 -4.46 12.32 -21.78
CA MET A 210 -3.01 12.29 -21.63
C MET A 210 -2.53 13.74 -21.65
N PRO A 211 -1.87 14.26 -20.59
CA PRO A 211 -0.97 15.37 -20.82
C PRO A 211 0.15 14.77 -21.66
N ALA A 212 -0.03 14.78 -22.98
CA ALA A 212 1.10 14.66 -23.85
C ALA A 212 2.00 15.81 -23.40
N VAL A 213 3.10 15.48 -22.71
CA VAL A 213 4.22 16.40 -22.53
C VAL A 213 4.89 16.51 -23.90
N SER A 214 4.11 16.88 -24.91
CA SER A 214 4.59 17.31 -26.19
C SER A 214 5.38 18.58 -25.92
N ARG A 215 6.51 18.74 -26.60
CA ARG A 215 7.29 19.99 -26.59
C ARG A 215 6.40 21.24 -26.80
N LYS A 216 5.24 21.09 -27.46
CA LYS A 216 4.19 22.11 -27.61
C LYS A 216 3.47 22.51 -26.30
N VAL A 217 3.15 21.58 -25.39
CA VAL A 217 2.48 21.88 -24.10
C VAL A 217 3.46 22.57 -23.13
N LEU A 218 4.75 22.25 -23.23
CA LEU A 218 5.83 23.02 -22.58
C LEU A 218 6.10 24.37 -23.26
N GLN A 219 5.53 24.65 -24.44
CA GLN A 219 5.65 25.96 -25.09
C GLN A 219 4.46 26.88 -24.78
N THR A 220 3.27 26.32 -24.51
CA THR A 220 2.06 27.08 -24.15
C THR A 220 2.13 27.74 -22.77
N LEU A 221 3.02 27.29 -21.89
CA LEU A 221 3.29 27.91 -20.59
C LEU A 221 4.17 29.18 -20.69
N LYS A 222 4.48 29.65 -21.90
CA LYS A 222 5.38 30.80 -22.16
C LYS A 222 4.65 32.15 -22.30
N SER A 223 3.31 32.18 -22.34
CA SER A 223 2.56 33.44 -22.46
C SER A 223 1.52 33.57 -21.35
N GLY A 224 1.78 34.41 -20.35
CA GLY A 224 0.75 34.81 -19.38
C GLY A 224 1.27 35.21 -18.00
N GLY A 225 1.50 36.50 -17.77
CA GLY A 225 1.07 37.20 -16.55
C GLY A 225 1.72 36.91 -15.19
N THR A 226 2.74 37.71 -14.87
CA THR A 226 3.06 38.42 -13.60
C THR A 226 2.95 37.75 -12.22
N ALA A 227 4.05 37.98 -11.47
CA ALA A 227 4.33 37.59 -10.10
C ALA A 227 3.30 38.06 -9.06
N ALA A 228 2.64 37.09 -8.43
CA ALA A 228 2.46 37.00 -6.98
C ALA A 228 1.66 35.73 -6.68
N SER A 229 2.32 34.62 -6.32
CA SER A 229 1.61 33.53 -5.65
C SER A 229 2.51 32.62 -4.79
N PRO A 230 1.94 32.04 -3.72
CA PRO A 230 2.64 31.62 -2.52
C PRO A 230 3.12 30.17 -2.65
N ILE A 231 4.16 29.93 -3.46
CA ILE A 231 4.75 28.59 -3.59
C ILE A 231 5.70 28.29 -2.39
N GLY A 232 6.12 29.33 -1.66
CA GLY A 232 7.07 29.22 -0.54
C GLY A 232 6.50 28.68 0.77
N SER A 233 5.22 28.92 1.11
CA SER A 233 4.68 28.53 2.42
C SER A 233 4.16 27.10 2.48
N VAL A 234 3.64 26.56 1.37
CA VAL A 234 3.16 25.16 1.29
C VAL A 234 4.29 24.13 1.30
N ALA A 235 5.48 24.49 0.79
CA ALA A 235 6.66 23.64 0.86
C ALA A 235 7.21 23.50 2.30
N ALA A 236 7.02 24.52 3.15
CA ALA A 236 7.38 24.48 4.56
C ALA A 236 6.40 23.63 5.39
N ALA A 237 5.09 23.69 5.10
CA ALA A 237 4.09 22.85 5.74
C ALA A 237 4.23 21.35 5.36
N ALA A 238 4.60 21.04 4.11
CA ALA A 238 4.89 19.68 3.68
C ALA A 238 6.22 19.12 4.24
N ALA A 239 7.16 19.99 4.63
CA ALA A 239 8.38 19.58 5.35
C ALA A 239 8.11 19.26 6.84
N ALA A 240 7.06 19.85 7.43
CA ALA A 240 6.65 19.55 8.80
C ALA A 240 5.92 18.19 8.94
N ALA A 241 5.40 17.63 7.84
CA ALA A 241 4.73 16.33 7.81
C ALA A 241 5.68 15.15 7.48
N THR A 242 6.98 15.28 7.79
CA THR A 242 7.95 14.21 7.54
C THR A 242 7.64 13.03 8.46
N VAL A 243 7.08 11.97 7.89
CA VAL A 243 7.10 10.62 8.49
C VAL A 243 8.55 10.24 8.69
N THR A 244 8.98 10.14 9.94
CA THR A 244 10.27 9.55 10.31
C THR A 244 10.24 8.08 9.94
N ILE A 245 10.85 7.72 8.81
CA ILE A 245 11.30 6.36 8.57
C ILE A 245 12.52 6.20 9.47
N THR A 246 12.34 5.56 10.62
CA THR A 246 13.45 5.20 11.51
C THR A 246 14.23 4.08 10.86
N ASP A 247 15.51 4.35 10.57
CA ASP A 247 16.52 3.33 10.35
C ASP A 247 16.65 2.52 11.63
N ASP A 248 16.50 1.20 11.56
CA ASP A 248 16.90 0.30 12.64
C ASP A 248 17.98 -0.66 12.13
N ASP A 249 19.02 -0.78 12.94
CA ASP A 249 20.36 -1.24 12.59
C ASP A 249 20.51 -2.77 12.66
N SER A 250 21.56 -3.22 11.99
CA SER A 250 22.00 -4.56 11.63
C SER A 250 22.27 -5.51 12.80
N SER A 251 22.02 -6.81 12.59
CA SER A 251 22.86 -7.87 13.17
C SER A 251 22.98 -9.07 12.24
N ALA A 252 24.24 -9.47 12.01
CA ALA A 252 24.72 -10.46 11.07
C ALA A 252 24.44 -11.93 11.43
N GLY A 253 24.50 -12.80 10.43
CA GLY A 253 24.63 -14.25 10.62
C GLY A 253 24.28 -15.08 9.38
N ALA A 254 25.25 -15.28 8.48
CA ALA A 254 25.20 -16.38 7.49
C ALA A 254 25.34 -17.73 8.20
N PRO A 255 24.74 -18.81 7.65
CA PRO A 255 25.57 -19.90 7.11
C PRO A 255 24.97 -20.47 5.81
N GLU A 256 25.77 -20.64 4.75
CA GLU A 256 26.54 -21.85 4.42
C GLU A 256 25.75 -23.17 4.42
N SER A 257 25.71 -23.77 3.23
CA SER A 257 25.19 -25.09 2.88
C SER A 257 25.95 -26.21 3.59
N PRO A 258 25.34 -27.39 3.75
CA PRO A 258 26.13 -28.60 3.59
C PRO A 258 25.46 -29.72 2.77
N SER A 259 26.36 -30.41 2.07
CA SER A 259 26.24 -31.64 1.29
C SER A 259 25.87 -32.88 2.12
N CYS A 260 25.37 -33.92 1.44
CA CYS A 260 25.85 -35.29 1.67
C CYS A 260 25.73 -36.16 0.41
N ASP A 261 26.84 -36.83 0.11
CA ASP A 261 27.08 -37.84 -0.91
C ASP A 261 26.27 -39.13 -0.70
N VAL A 262 25.89 -39.80 -1.80
CA VAL A 262 26.09 -41.26 -2.00
C VAL A 262 26.24 -41.52 -3.51
N LYS A 263 27.30 -42.23 -3.90
CA LYS A 263 27.49 -42.92 -5.19
C LYS A 263 26.93 -44.34 -5.11
N ASP A 264 26.32 -44.84 -6.19
CA ASP A 264 26.78 -46.02 -6.94
C ASP A 264 25.72 -46.48 -7.97
N ASP A 265 26.17 -46.53 -9.23
CA ASP A 265 25.99 -47.50 -10.32
C ASP A 265 24.62 -48.07 -10.80
N ASP A 266 24.38 -47.77 -12.09
CA ASP A 266 23.97 -48.59 -13.25
C ASP A 266 22.67 -49.43 -13.34
N GLU A 267 22.01 -49.19 -14.49
CA GLU A 267 21.22 -50.05 -15.40
C GLU A 267 20.35 -51.21 -14.85
N ASP A 268 19.03 -51.21 -15.14
CA ASP A 268 18.43 -51.83 -16.34
C ASP A 268 16.88 -51.83 -16.27
N ALA A 269 16.22 -51.90 -17.43
CA ALA A 269 14.75 -51.85 -17.59
C ALA A 269 14.09 -53.28 -17.49
N PRO A 270 12.87 -53.51 -18.00
CA PRO A 270 11.54 -53.27 -17.40
C PRO A 270 10.68 -54.56 -17.28
N ILE A 271 9.64 -54.64 -16.43
CA ILE A 271 8.40 -55.44 -16.68
C ILE A 271 7.30 -55.28 -15.59
N ASP A 272 6.11 -54.93 -16.08
CA ASP A 272 4.72 -55.36 -15.81
C ASP A 272 4.24 -56.00 -14.46
N ALA A 273 2.95 -55.72 -14.19
CA ALA A 273 1.96 -56.45 -13.39
C ALA A 273 1.71 -56.09 -11.90
N THR A 274 0.66 -55.29 -11.70
CA THR A 274 -0.50 -55.52 -10.82
C THR A 274 -0.27 -55.97 -9.36
N ARG A 275 -0.36 -55.05 -8.38
CA ARG A 275 -1.10 -55.24 -7.10
C ARG A 275 -1.06 -54.02 -6.17
N THR A 276 -2.25 -53.53 -5.82
CA THR A 276 -2.68 -53.18 -4.46
C THR A 276 -1.74 -52.28 -3.63
N THR A 277 -1.88 -50.96 -3.78
CA THR A 277 -1.42 -50.00 -2.77
C THR A 277 -2.40 -49.92 -1.62
N THR A 278 -2.00 -50.61 -0.56
CA THR A 278 -2.40 -50.42 0.82
C THR A 278 -2.29 -48.93 1.20
N THR A 279 -3.34 -48.45 1.84
CA THR A 279 -3.42 -47.21 2.61
C THR A 279 -2.19 -46.99 3.50
N THR A 280 -1.47 -45.90 3.32
CA THR A 280 -0.79 -45.21 4.43
C THR A 280 -0.84 -43.71 4.19
N THR A 281 -1.78 -43.10 4.91
CA THR A 281 -2.03 -41.69 5.17
C THR A 281 -0.78 -40.82 5.34
N THR A 282 -0.57 -39.88 4.41
CA THR A 282 0.04 -38.57 4.68
C THR A 282 -1.00 -37.49 4.38
N SER A 283 -1.95 -37.36 5.29
CA SER A 283 -3.03 -36.37 5.25
C SER A 283 -2.53 -35.01 5.77
N LYS A 284 -1.69 -34.33 4.99
CA LYS A 284 -1.56 -32.86 5.02
C LYS A 284 -1.91 -32.36 3.62
N SER A 285 -3.20 -32.44 3.29
CA SER A 285 -3.73 -31.79 2.09
C SER A 285 -3.46 -30.30 2.21
N LEU A 286 -2.72 -29.78 1.23
CA LEU A 286 -2.46 -28.36 1.00
C LEU A 286 -3.76 -27.57 1.18
N GLU A 287 -3.86 -26.75 2.24
CA GLU A 287 -4.94 -25.77 2.32
C GLU A 287 -4.80 -24.84 1.10
N SER A 288 -5.88 -24.70 0.32
CA SER A 288 -5.89 -23.79 -0.82
C SER A 288 -5.49 -22.39 -0.37
N GLU A 289 -4.65 -21.70 -1.13
CA GLU A 289 -4.19 -20.33 -0.83
C GLU A 289 -5.36 -19.37 -0.58
N SER A 290 -6.49 -19.60 -1.26
CA SER A 290 -7.75 -18.86 -1.03
C SER A 290 -8.24 -18.97 0.41
N VAL A 291 -8.21 -20.17 0.99
CA VAL A 291 -8.63 -20.42 2.39
C VAL A 291 -7.69 -19.71 3.35
N ARG A 292 -6.37 -19.71 3.06
CA ARG A 292 -5.37 -19.00 3.84
C ARG A 292 -5.63 -17.49 3.86
N PHE A 293 -5.87 -16.87 2.70
CA PHE A 293 -6.14 -15.43 2.61
C PHE A 293 -7.49 -15.05 3.23
N GLN A 294 -8.51 -15.91 3.07
CA GLN A 294 -9.80 -15.72 3.70
C GLN A 294 -9.69 -15.73 5.24
N LYS A 295 -8.96 -16.71 5.79
CA LYS A 295 -8.69 -16.79 7.23
C LYS A 295 -7.89 -15.57 7.71
N ALA A 296 -6.90 -15.12 6.95
CA ALA A 296 -6.12 -13.94 7.26
C ALA A 296 -6.98 -12.65 7.29
N LYS A 297 -7.82 -12.42 6.28
CA LYS A 297 -8.73 -11.26 6.25
C LYS A 297 -9.77 -11.33 7.36
N GLN A 298 -10.38 -12.49 7.62
CA GLN A 298 -11.31 -12.68 8.74
C GLN A 298 -10.67 -12.37 10.08
N ARG A 299 -9.45 -12.87 10.31
CA ARG A 299 -8.66 -12.58 11.52
C ARG A 299 -8.42 -11.08 11.66
N LYS A 300 -7.99 -10.41 10.59
CA LYS A 300 -7.74 -8.96 10.60
C LYS A 300 -9.01 -8.19 10.95
N VAL A 301 -10.14 -8.50 10.30
CA VAL A 301 -11.45 -7.87 10.59
C VAL A 301 -11.87 -8.08 12.05
N SER A 302 -11.63 -9.27 12.60
CA SER A 302 -11.92 -9.55 14.02
C SER A 302 -11.09 -8.67 14.96
N ILE A 303 -9.80 -8.48 14.65
CA ILE A 303 -8.90 -7.65 15.45
C ILE A 303 -9.24 -6.16 15.29
N GLU A 304 -9.52 -5.69 14.07
CA GLU A 304 -9.94 -4.30 13.81
C GLU A 304 -11.23 -3.96 14.58
N LYS A 305 -12.22 -4.86 14.56
CA LYS A 305 -13.45 -4.72 15.34
C LYS A 305 -13.19 -4.70 16.85
N ALA A 306 -12.22 -5.50 17.33
CA ALA A 306 -11.85 -5.51 18.74
C ALA A 306 -11.15 -4.21 19.16
N VAL A 307 -10.30 -3.65 18.30
CA VAL A 307 -9.68 -2.33 18.49
C VAL A 307 -10.73 -1.23 18.54
N GLU A 308 -11.71 -1.24 17.62
CA GLU A 308 -12.84 -0.30 17.65
C GLU A 308 -13.67 -0.43 18.94
N ALA A 309 -13.93 -1.67 19.38
CA ALA A 309 -14.63 -1.92 20.64
C ALA A 309 -13.83 -1.44 21.86
N PHE A 310 -12.51 -1.56 21.84
CA PHE A 310 -11.64 -1.01 22.89
C PHE A 310 -11.66 0.52 22.89
N ASN A 311 -11.57 1.15 21.71
CA ASN A 311 -11.64 2.61 21.57
C ASN A 311 -12.99 3.17 22.05
N ALA A 312 -14.07 2.39 21.91
CA ALA A 312 -15.39 2.76 22.43
C ALA A 312 -15.52 2.49 23.94
N GLN A 313 -14.95 1.38 24.42
CA GLN A 313 -14.99 0.95 25.81
C GLN A 313 -13.64 0.31 26.21
N PRO A 314 -12.77 1.06 26.91
CA PRO A 314 -11.43 0.62 27.27
C PRO A 314 -11.48 -0.42 28.41
N THR A 315 -11.76 -1.67 28.06
CA THR A 315 -11.84 -2.80 28.99
C THR A 315 -10.77 -3.83 28.69
N PHE A 316 -10.36 -4.59 29.71
CA PHE A 316 -9.34 -5.64 29.59
C PHE A 316 -9.73 -6.67 28.53
N GLU A 317 -11.00 -7.06 28.48
CA GLU A 317 -11.50 -8.04 27.51
C GLU A 317 -11.39 -7.54 26.06
N ASN A 318 -11.68 -6.26 25.82
CA ASN A 318 -11.55 -5.68 24.48
C ASN A 318 -10.07 -5.57 24.08
N LEU A 319 -9.18 -5.22 25.02
CA LEU A 319 -7.74 -5.18 24.77
C LEU A 319 -7.16 -6.57 24.49
N ARG A 320 -7.61 -7.58 25.25
CA ARG A 320 -7.26 -8.98 25.05
C ARG A 320 -7.65 -9.46 23.66
N ARG A 321 -8.88 -9.15 23.22
CA ARG A 321 -9.34 -9.47 21.85
C ARG A 321 -8.56 -8.73 20.77
N ALA A 322 -8.19 -7.47 21.01
CA ALA A 322 -7.37 -6.68 20.09
C ALA A 322 -5.93 -7.23 19.95
N THR A 323 -5.43 -7.90 20.97
CA THR A 323 -4.11 -8.56 20.98
C THR A 323 -4.10 -9.87 20.18
N GLY A 324 -5.28 -10.44 19.89
CA GLY A 324 -5.45 -11.65 19.09
C GLY A 324 -4.80 -12.88 19.72
N ASP A 325 -4.27 -13.78 18.89
CA ASP A 325 -3.70 -15.07 19.33
C ASP A 325 -2.51 -14.93 20.29
N ALA A 326 -1.82 -13.79 20.32
CA ALA A 326 -0.72 -13.55 21.24
C ALA A 326 -1.17 -13.52 22.72
N ALA A 327 -2.45 -13.21 22.98
CA ALA A 327 -3.03 -13.22 24.32
C ALA A 327 -3.64 -14.58 24.73
N THR A 328 -3.38 -15.66 23.97
CA THR A 328 -3.88 -17.01 24.28
C THR A 328 -2.90 -17.85 25.10
N THR A 329 -1.77 -17.26 25.52
CA THR A 329 -0.83 -17.98 26.40
C THR A 329 -1.52 -18.27 27.74
N ALA A 330 -1.26 -19.45 28.30
CA ALA A 330 -1.84 -19.84 29.59
C ALA A 330 -1.33 -18.97 30.76
N ASN A 331 -0.31 -18.13 30.52
CA ASN A 331 0.33 -17.30 31.52
C ASN A 331 -0.25 -15.86 31.49
N ALA A 332 -0.83 -15.43 32.62
CA ALA A 332 -1.38 -14.09 32.76
C ALA A 332 -0.32 -12.98 32.62
N ALA A 333 0.94 -13.25 33.01
CA ALA A 333 2.02 -12.27 32.89
C ALA A 333 2.41 -12.04 31.42
N GLU A 334 2.61 -13.11 30.64
CA GLU A 334 2.91 -13.00 29.21
C GLU A 334 1.77 -12.30 28.45
N ASN A 335 0.51 -12.57 28.78
CA ASN A 335 -0.61 -11.86 28.18
C ASN A 335 -0.55 -10.36 28.49
N ALA A 336 -0.20 -9.98 29.71
CA ALA A 336 -0.02 -8.57 30.10
C ALA A 336 1.11 -7.89 29.31
N ASP A 337 2.21 -8.59 29.07
CA ASP A 337 3.33 -8.08 28.27
C ASP A 337 2.95 -7.87 26.80
N HIS A 338 2.23 -8.83 26.18
CA HIS A 338 1.76 -8.67 24.80
C HIS A 338 0.76 -7.51 24.67
N MET A 339 -0.11 -7.31 25.66
CA MET A 339 -1.02 -6.16 25.70
C MET A 339 -0.27 -4.84 25.88
N ALA A 340 0.73 -4.80 26.76
CA ALA A 340 1.58 -3.63 26.96
C ALA A 340 2.34 -3.24 25.68
N GLU A 341 2.92 -4.21 24.99
CA GLU A 341 3.60 -3.98 23.71
C GLU A 341 2.62 -3.49 22.63
N LEU A 342 1.38 -3.98 22.62
CA LEU A 342 0.34 -3.45 21.73
C LEU A 342 0.01 -1.98 22.01
N LEU A 343 -0.11 -1.60 23.29
CA LEU A 343 -0.37 -0.21 23.69
C LEU A 343 0.77 0.75 23.30
N ARG A 344 2.02 0.27 23.33
CA ARG A 344 3.21 1.08 22.99
C ARG A 344 3.38 1.30 21.49
N LYS A 345 2.88 0.40 20.65
CA LYS A 345 3.07 0.50 19.20
C LYS A 345 2.47 1.81 18.65
N PRO A 346 3.27 2.67 18.00
CA PRO A 346 2.82 3.99 17.52
C PRO A 346 1.75 3.90 16.41
N ASN A 347 1.64 2.74 15.76
CA ASN A 347 0.65 2.44 14.73
C ASN A 347 -0.44 1.47 15.20
N SER A 348 -0.56 1.21 16.51
CA SER A 348 -1.74 0.55 17.05
C SER A 348 -2.91 1.50 16.81
N ARG A 349 -3.98 1.07 16.15
CA ARG A 349 -5.14 1.94 15.83
C ARG A 349 -5.96 2.31 17.09
N LEU A 350 -5.32 2.26 18.25
CA LEU A 350 -5.84 2.56 19.56
C LEU A 350 -5.72 4.07 19.81
N THR A 351 -6.76 4.68 20.38
CA THR A 351 -6.75 6.12 20.66
C THR A 351 -6.00 6.39 21.97
N GLN A 352 -5.14 7.42 21.98
CA GLN A 352 -4.39 7.80 23.20
C GLN A 352 -5.31 8.05 24.41
N GLY A 353 -6.51 8.59 24.17
CA GLY A 353 -7.53 8.77 25.20
C GLY A 353 -8.00 7.45 25.82
N ALA A 354 -8.31 6.44 24.99
CA ALA A 354 -8.74 5.12 25.49
C ALA A 354 -7.61 4.39 26.21
N ILE A 355 -6.36 4.52 25.74
CA ILE A 355 -5.18 3.99 26.43
C ILE A 355 -5.05 4.61 27.82
N GLY A 356 -5.16 5.94 27.93
CA GLY A 356 -5.09 6.64 29.22
C GLY A 356 -6.21 6.25 30.19
N GLU A 357 -7.44 6.13 29.70
CA GLU A 357 -8.59 5.69 30.50
C GLU A 357 -8.41 4.24 30.99
N PHE A 358 -7.93 3.33 30.14
CA PHE A 358 -7.64 1.96 30.52
C PHE A 358 -6.54 1.87 31.58
N LEU A 359 -5.41 2.56 31.37
CA LEU A 359 -4.27 2.55 32.29
C LEU A 359 -4.59 3.22 33.63
N GLY A 360 -5.59 4.11 33.67
CA GLY A 360 -6.09 4.74 34.90
C GLY A 360 -7.13 3.90 35.65
N ALA A 361 -7.57 2.76 35.11
CA ALA A 361 -8.56 1.92 35.75
C ALA A 361 -8.01 1.22 37.01
N HIS A 362 -8.87 1.01 38.02
CA HIS A 362 -8.52 0.36 39.28
C HIS A 362 -8.69 -1.16 39.28
N ASP A 363 -8.95 -1.75 38.11
CA ASP A 363 -9.13 -3.20 37.97
C ASP A 363 -7.80 -3.95 38.11
N ALA A 364 -7.82 -5.13 38.73
CA ALA A 364 -6.61 -5.91 38.99
C ALA A 364 -5.90 -6.32 37.70
N ASP A 365 -6.67 -6.69 36.68
CA ASP A 365 -6.16 -7.09 35.37
C ASP A 365 -5.58 -5.88 34.60
N ALA A 366 -6.26 -4.73 34.64
CA ALA A 366 -5.77 -3.47 34.07
C ALA A 366 -4.47 -2.99 34.74
N LEU A 367 -4.36 -3.12 36.07
CA LEU A 367 -3.16 -2.79 36.82
C LEU A 367 -1.98 -3.70 36.46
N ALA A 368 -2.22 -4.98 36.17
CA ALA A 368 -1.17 -5.89 35.70
C ALA A 368 -0.61 -5.43 34.35
N VAL A 369 -1.49 -5.07 33.40
CA VAL A 369 -1.08 -4.51 32.10
C VAL A 369 -0.39 -3.17 32.25
N MET A 370 -0.87 -2.29 33.15
CA MET A 370 -0.24 -1.00 33.42
C MET A 370 1.19 -1.15 33.96
N ARG A 371 1.44 -2.13 34.85
CA ARG A 371 2.79 -2.43 35.32
C ARG A 371 3.69 -2.92 34.18
N ALA A 372 3.20 -3.87 33.38
CA ALA A 372 3.94 -4.35 32.20
C ALA A 372 4.25 -3.19 31.23
N TYR A 373 3.28 -2.31 30.98
CA TYR A 373 3.45 -1.12 30.16
C TYR A 373 4.53 -0.18 30.71
N ALA A 374 4.51 0.12 32.01
CA ALA A 374 5.55 0.94 32.64
C ALA A 374 6.95 0.30 32.53
N HIS A 375 7.04 -1.03 32.57
CA HIS A 375 8.30 -1.76 32.39
C HIS A 375 8.84 -1.75 30.95
N THR A 376 8.02 -1.37 29.96
CA THR A 376 8.50 -1.21 28.57
C THR A 376 9.32 0.06 28.35
N PHE A 377 9.33 0.98 29.33
CA PHE A 377 10.13 2.19 29.29
C PHE A 377 11.46 1.98 30.03
N ASP A 378 12.55 2.42 29.40
CA ASP A 378 13.85 2.51 30.06
C ASP A 378 14.04 3.94 30.57
N PHE A 379 13.95 4.11 31.88
CA PHE A 379 14.17 5.39 32.57
C PHE A 379 15.56 5.48 33.21
N THR A 380 16.48 4.56 32.89
CA THR A 380 17.81 4.58 33.49
C THR A 380 18.56 5.86 33.13
N SER A 381 19.10 6.55 34.13
CA SER A 381 19.86 7.81 33.98
C SER A 381 19.10 9.02 33.41
N ILE A 382 17.77 8.98 33.35
CA ILE A 382 16.92 10.09 32.88
C ILE A 382 16.43 10.92 34.10
N PRO A 383 16.50 12.26 34.07
CA PRO A 383 15.93 13.09 35.13
C PRO A 383 14.40 13.00 35.13
N ILE A 384 13.77 13.19 36.29
CA ILE A 384 12.33 12.91 36.47
C ILE A 384 11.42 13.73 35.54
N ASP A 385 11.83 14.94 35.18
CA ASP A 385 11.07 15.80 34.28
C ASP A 385 11.13 15.34 32.82
N ASP A 386 12.24 14.73 32.39
CA ASP A 386 12.35 14.11 31.08
C ASP A 386 11.69 12.73 31.05
N ALA A 387 11.72 11.97 32.15
CA ALA A 387 11.05 10.68 32.26
C ALA A 387 9.52 10.78 32.23
N LEU A 388 8.96 11.95 32.59
CA LEU A 388 7.52 12.23 32.55
C LEU A 388 7.04 12.82 31.21
N ARG A 389 7.96 13.32 30.36
CA ARG A 389 7.64 13.80 29.01
C ARG A 389 7.62 12.64 28.03
#